data_AF-A0A1A8H323-F1
#
_entry.id   AF-A0A1A8H323-F1
#
_cell.length_a   1.000
_cell.length_b   1.000
_cell.length_c   1.000
_cell.angle_alpha   90.00
_cell.angle_beta   90.00
_cell.angle_gamma   90.00
#
_symmetry.space_group_name_H-M   'P 1'
#
loop_
_entity.id
_entity.type
_entity.pdbx_description
1 polymer ?
#
loop_
_entity_poly.entity_id
_entity_poly.type
_entity_poly.pdbx_seq_one_letter_code
_entity_poly.pdbx_strand_id
1 'polypeptide(L)'
;GSITRLCDNAIALESFKGSERETNPLYKDYHGLLQVLQVPHLNCLASQLPDHKDLAFKLKRKQFSIERLHLPPDLSETVSRVSRGELAGAPVSACGSGAPGTKHLDF
;
A
#
# COMPACT_ATOMS: atom_id res chain seq x y z
N GLY A 1 18.80 -21.08 -18.79
CA GLY A 1 18.69 -19.79 -18.08
C GLY A 1 17.26 -19.30 -18.20
N SER A 2 16.75 -18.54 -17.22
CA SER A 2 15.39 -17.97 -17.33
C SER A 2 15.30 -17.00 -18.52
N ILE A 3 14.25 -17.09 -19.34
CA ILE A 3 14.00 -16.23 -20.51
C ILE A 3 14.08 -14.75 -20.12
N THR A 4 13.62 -14.40 -18.92
CA THR A 4 13.69 -13.04 -18.36
C THR A 4 15.12 -12.47 -18.40
N ARG A 5 16.15 -13.28 -18.17
CA ARG A 5 17.56 -12.83 -18.15
C ARG A 5 18.12 -12.44 -19.52
N LEU A 6 17.41 -12.78 -20.59
CA LEU A 6 17.81 -12.47 -21.97
C LEU A 6 17.08 -11.22 -22.51
N CYS A 7 16.18 -10.63 -21.72
CA CYS A 7 15.39 -9.48 -22.11
C CYS A 7 15.90 -8.22 -21.41
N ASP A 8 15.82 -7.06 -22.05
CA ASP A 8 16.09 -5.77 -21.40
C ASP A 8 14.92 -5.30 -20.52
N ASN A 9 13.71 -5.73 -20.87
CA ASN A 9 12.46 -5.46 -20.18
C ASN A 9 11.68 -6.75 -19.97
N ALA A 10 11.07 -6.91 -18.80
CA ALA A 10 10.17 -8.03 -18.54
C ALA A 10 9.02 -7.58 -17.65
N ILE A 11 7.81 -7.94 -18.06
CA ILE A 11 6.57 -7.74 -17.30
C ILE A 11 5.82 -9.06 -17.20
N ALA A 12 5.12 -9.28 -16.10
CA ALA A 12 4.17 -10.37 -15.92
C ALA A 12 2.75 -9.81 -15.86
N LEU A 13 1.82 -10.50 -16.53
CA LEU A 13 0.39 -10.22 -16.46
C LEU A 13 -0.30 -11.37 -15.73
N GLU A 14 -1.08 -11.04 -14.72
CA GLU A 14 -1.89 -11.98 -13.95
C GLU A 14 -3.36 -11.61 -14.15
N SER A 15 -4.15 -12.47 -14.80
CA SER A 15 -5.58 -12.21 -15.00
C SER A 15 -6.37 -12.50 -13.72
N PHE A 16 -7.40 -11.70 -13.46
CA PHE A 16 -8.35 -12.01 -12.39
C PHE A 16 -9.33 -13.12 -12.75
N LYS A 17 -9.50 -13.46 -14.02
CA LYS A 17 -10.45 -14.48 -14.47
C LYS A 17 -10.18 -15.83 -13.80
N GLY A 18 -11.19 -16.37 -13.11
CA GLY A 18 -11.10 -17.64 -12.37
C GLY A 18 -10.33 -17.56 -11.06
N SER A 19 -9.98 -16.36 -10.58
CA SER A 19 -9.34 -16.14 -9.29
C SER A 19 -10.34 -15.59 -8.27
N GLU A 20 -10.00 -15.68 -6.98
CA GLU A 20 -10.79 -15.06 -5.91
C GLU A 20 -10.97 -13.54 -6.13
N ARG A 21 -9.98 -12.90 -6.75
CA ARG A 21 -9.98 -11.46 -7.06
C ARG A 21 -11.06 -11.05 -8.06
N GLU A 22 -11.57 -11.97 -8.88
CA GLU A 22 -12.67 -11.71 -9.81
C GLU A 22 -13.95 -11.27 -9.08
N THR A 23 -14.19 -11.85 -7.90
CA THR A 23 -15.39 -11.59 -7.10
C THR A 23 -15.24 -10.39 -6.16
N ASN A 24 -14.03 -9.85 -6.02
CA ASN A 24 -13.76 -8.77 -5.08
C ASN A 24 -14.21 -7.42 -5.66
N PRO A 25 -15.14 -6.69 -4.99
CA PRO A 25 -15.62 -5.39 -5.46
C PRO A 25 -14.51 -4.34 -5.67
N LEU A 26 -13.39 -4.45 -4.94
CA LEU A 26 -12.23 -3.57 -5.10
C LEU A 26 -11.64 -3.63 -6.51
N TYR A 27 -11.74 -4.78 -7.17
CA TYR A 27 -11.12 -5.04 -8.48
C TYR A 27 -12.12 -5.02 -9.63
N LYS A 28 -13.38 -4.62 -9.40
CA LYS A 28 -14.47 -4.71 -10.38
C LYS A 28 -14.18 -4.07 -11.74
N ASP A 29 -13.36 -3.02 -11.76
CA ASP A 29 -13.06 -2.24 -12.97
C ASP A 29 -11.77 -2.71 -13.68
N TYR A 30 -11.11 -3.75 -13.13
CA TYR A 30 -9.81 -4.24 -13.56
C TYR A 30 -9.89 -5.69 -14.05
N HIS A 31 -8.96 -6.05 -14.93
CA HIS A 31 -8.92 -7.37 -15.56
C HIS A 31 -7.75 -8.23 -15.04
N GLY A 32 -6.84 -7.62 -14.30
CA GLY A 32 -5.68 -8.28 -13.74
C GLY A 32 -4.62 -7.32 -13.19
N LEU A 33 -3.54 -7.90 -12.68
CA LEU A 33 -2.34 -7.18 -12.24
C LEU A 33 -1.25 -7.22 -13.30
N LEU A 34 -0.41 -6.19 -13.26
CA LEU A 34 0.82 -6.12 -14.02
C LEU A 34 1.99 -6.00 -13.05
N GLN A 35 2.96 -6.89 -13.15
CA GLN A 35 4.19 -6.82 -12.37
C GLN A 35 5.35 -6.48 -13.28
N VAL A 36 6.12 -5.44 -12.91
CA VAL A 36 7.36 -5.10 -13.60
C VAL A 36 8.47 -5.96 -13.00
N LEU A 37 9.03 -6.86 -13.79
CA LEU A 37 10.07 -7.79 -13.35
C LEU A 37 11.48 -7.25 -13.65
N GLN A 38 11.61 -6.52 -14.76
CA GLN A 38 12.88 -5.94 -15.19
C GLN A 38 12.63 -4.68 -16.02
N VAL A 39 13.43 -3.64 -15.76
CA VAL A 39 13.45 -2.39 -16.54
C VAL A 39 14.86 -2.06 -16.99
N PRO A 40 15.03 -1.37 -18.13
CA PRO A 40 16.32 -1.05 -18.69
C PRO A 40 17.06 -0.06 -17.79
N HIS A 41 18.38 -0.10 -17.89
CA HIS A 41 19.28 0.90 -17.31
C HIS A 41 19.29 2.13 -18.22
N LEU A 42 18.34 3.06 -18.03
CA LEU A 42 18.28 4.29 -18.81
C LEU A 42 19.23 5.34 -18.21
N ASN A 43 20.38 5.55 -18.84
CA ASN A 43 21.39 6.56 -18.46
C ASN A 43 21.93 6.42 -17.02
N CYS A 44 21.80 5.23 -16.44
CA CYS A 44 22.23 4.92 -15.09
C CYS A 44 22.95 3.57 -15.06
N LEU A 45 23.82 3.37 -14.07
CA LEU A 45 24.51 2.08 -13.88
C LEU A 45 23.64 1.04 -13.15
N ALA A 46 22.48 1.45 -12.63
CA ALA A 46 21.58 0.61 -11.84
C ALA A 46 20.12 0.78 -12.26
N SER A 47 19.41 -0.34 -12.42
CA SER A 47 17.96 -0.36 -12.66
C SER A 47 17.22 0.16 -11.44
N GLN A 48 16.41 1.18 -11.62
CA GLN A 48 15.51 1.67 -10.58
C GLN A 48 14.12 1.07 -10.84
N LEU A 49 13.86 -0.09 -10.24
CA LEU A 49 12.54 -0.68 -10.27
C LEU A 49 11.64 0.10 -9.30
N PRO A 50 10.46 0.58 -9.72
CA PRO A 50 9.51 1.19 -8.79
C PRO A 50 9.15 0.19 -7.70
N ASP A 51 9.15 0.63 -6.44
CA ASP A 51 8.77 -0.22 -5.30
C ASP A 51 7.27 -0.56 -5.29
N HIS A 52 6.49 0.24 -6.03
CA HIS A 52 5.05 0.08 -6.19
C HIS A 52 4.72 -1.11 -7.11
N LYS A 53 4.28 -2.22 -6.49
CA LYS A 53 3.81 -3.44 -7.17
C LYS A 53 2.28 -3.45 -7.37
N ASP A 54 1.66 -2.30 -7.23
CA ASP A 54 0.20 -2.09 -7.21
C ASP A 54 -0.36 -1.74 -8.59
N LEU A 55 0.28 -2.18 -9.69
CA LEU A 55 -0.21 -1.89 -11.03
C LEU A 55 -1.30 -2.89 -11.42
N ALA A 56 -2.44 -2.36 -11.85
CA ALA A 56 -3.52 -3.12 -12.44
C ALA A 56 -3.73 -2.70 -13.89
N PHE A 57 -4.18 -3.64 -14.72
CA PHE A 57 -4.57 -3.35 -16.08
C PHE A 57 -6.07 -3.51 -16.27
N LYS A 58 -6.63 -2.69 -17.16
CA LYS A 58 -8.01 -2.83 -17.64
C LYS A 58 -8.10 -2.70 -19.14
N LEU A 59 -8.99 -3.51 -19.70
CA LEU A 59 -9.30 -3.54 -21.12
C LEU A 59 -10.61 -2.78 -21.36
N LYS A 60 -10.56 -1.80 -22.25
CA LYS A 60 -11.74 -1.19 -22.90
C LYS A 60 -11.63 -1.43 -24.39
N ARG A 61 -12.71 -1.21 -25.15
CA ARG A 61 -12.84 -1.54 -26.58
C ARG A 61 -11.56 -1.40 -27.41
N LYS A 62 -10.90 -0.23 -27.39
CA LYS A 62 -9.65 0.03 -28.12
C LYS A 62 -8.56 0.60 -27.21
N GLN A 63 -8.60 0.28 -25.91
CA GLN A 63 -7.70 0.87 -24.92
C GLN A 63 -7.27 -0.16 -23.90
N PHE A 64 -5.95 -0.31 -23.76
CA PHE A 64 -5.29 -1.01 -22.67
C PHE A 64 -4.75 0.05 -21.70
N SER A 65 -5.27 0.09 -20.48
CA SER A 65 -4.86 1.07 -19.47
C SER A 65 -4.14 0.36 -18.33
N ILE A 66 -3.03 0.93 -17.87
CA ILE A 66 -2.27 0.50 -16.69
C ILE A 66 -2.40 1.62 -15.66
N GLU A 67 -2.86 1.29 -14.46
CA GLU A 67 -3.14 2.25 -13.39
C GLU A 67 -2.60 1.71 -12.06
N ARG A 68 -2.24 2.62 -11.14
CA ARG A 68 -1.90 2.25 -9.76
C ARG A 68 -3.18 2.01 -8.97
N LEU A 69 -3.22 0.93 -8.21
CA LEU A 69 -4.30 0.63 -7.28
C LEU A 69 -4.15 1.52 -6.05
N HIS A 70 -4.95 2.57 -5.99
CA HIS A 70 -5.12 3.33 -4.76
C HIS A 70 -5.95 2.48 -3.79
N LEU A 71 -5.29 1.83 -2.82
CA LEU A 71 -5.99 1.35 -1.65
C LEU A 71 -6.64 2.57 -0.97
N PRO A 72 -7.92 2.50 -0.56
CA PRO A 72 -8.50 3.54 0.28
C PRO A 72 -7.56 3.75 1.47
N PRO A 73 -7.27 4.99 1.88
CA PRO A 73 -6.51 5.22 3.11
C PRO A 73 -7.22 4.47 4.23
N ASP A 74 -6.52 3.51 4.84
CA ASP A 74 -7.09 2.66 5.87
C ASP A 74 -7.74 3.54 6.95
N LEU A 75 -9.01 3.29 7.26
CA LEU A 75 -9.72 3.90 8.39
C LEU A 75 -9.24 3.27 9.71
N SER A 76 -7.93 3.19 9.93
CA SER A 76 -7.35 2.40 11.02
C SER A 76 -7.04 3.18 12.31
N GLU A 77 -7.36 4.48 12.44
CA GLU A 77 -6.98 5.23 13.67
C GLU A 77 -8.08 6.01 14.43
N THR A 78 -9.33 6.16 13.97
CA THR A 78 -10.27 7.09 14.67
C THR A 78 -11.69 6.60 14.97
N VAL A 79 -12.00 5.29 14.91
CA VAL A 79 -13.31 4.77 15.41
C VAL A 79 -13.15 3.73 16.52
N SER A 80 -12.23 4.01 17.46
CA SER A 80 -12.27 3.40 18.81
C SER A 80 -12.35 4.52 19.84
N ARG A 81 -13.53 5.13 20.01
CA ARG A 81 -13.92 5.94 21.20
C ARG A 81 -15.38 6.43 21.17
N VAL A 82 -16.33 5.56 20.83
CA VAL A 82 -17.77 5.74 21.17
C VAL A 82 -18.23 4.31 21.48
N SER A 83 -18.65 3.86 22.66
CA SER A 83 -19.26 4.52 23.81
C SER A 83 -19.27 3.53 25.00
N ARG A 84 -18.92 4.01 26.20
CA ARG A 84 -19.42 3.50 27.49
C ARG A 84 -19.49 4.76 28.36
N GLY A 85 -20.63 5.43 28.37
CA GLY A 85 -21.69 5.02 29.28
C GLY A 85 -21.35 5.58 30.64
N GLU A 86 -21.73 6.84 30.83
CA GLU A 86 -21.58 7.66 32.03
C GLU A 86 -22.10 6.89 33.26
N LEU A 87 -21.19 6.47 34.16
CA LEU A 87 -21.53 5.94 35.47
C LEU A 87 -20.62 6.58 36.52
N ALA A 88 -21.31 7.20 37.47
CA ALA A 88 -20.87 7.94 38.64
C ALA A 88 -19.66 7.38 39.41
N GLY A 89 -18.79 8.30 39.85
CA GLY A 89 -18.26 8.35 41.21
C GLY A 89 -17.02 7.51 41.53
N ALA A 90 -15.83 8.13 41.42
CA ALA A 90 -14.71 7.95 42.37
C ALA A 90 -13.61 9.01 42.13
N PRO A 91 -13.01 9.62 43.17
CA PRO A 91 -11.91 10.56 43.01
C PRO A 91 -10.61 9.80 42.75
N VAL A 92 -9.97 10.06 41.60
CA VAL A 92 -8.61 9.58 41.35
C VAL A 92 -7.62 10.44 42.14
N SER A 93 -6.98 9.78 43.10
CA SER A 93 -6.00 10.35 44.03
C SER A 93 -4.78 10.87 43.26
N ALA A 94 -4.54 12.17 43.38
CA ALA A 94 -3.32 12.83 42.94
C ALA A 94 -2.33 12.88 44.11
N CYS A 95 -1.25 12.12 44.03
CA CYS A 95 -0.06 12.29 44.87
C CYS A 95 1.18 12.27 43.98
N GLY A 96 1.88 13.41 43.96
CA GLY A 96 3.08 13.60 43.15
C GLY A 96 4.35 13.11 43.84
N SER A 97 5.42 12.95 43.06
CA SER A 97 6.81 13.21 43.45
C SER A 97 7.77 12.96 42.27
N GLY A 98 8.71 13.89 42.06
CA GLY A 98 9.91 13.68 41.22
C GLY A 98 10.10 14.69 40.09
N ALA A 99 10.94 15.72 40.31
CA ALA A 99 11.33 16.76 39.35
C ALA A 99 12.55 16.34 38.47
N PRO A 100 13.25 17.25 37.75
CA PRO A 100 13.20 17.43 36.31
C PRO A 100 14.48 16.91 35.59
N GLY A 101 14.34 16.43 34.35
CA GLY A 101 15.47 16.06 33.50
C GLY A 101 15.48 16.86 32.21
N THR A 102 16.18 18.00 32.19
CA THR A 102 16.48 18.74 30.97
C THR A 102 17.50 17.97 30.13
N LYS A 103 17.17 17.71 28.87
CA LYS A 103 18.18 17.44 27.83
C LYS A 103 17.92 18.39 26.67
N HIS A 104 18.68 19.48 26.71
CA HIS A 104 18.89 20.39 25.60
C HIS A 104 19.54 19.59 24.46
N LEU A 105 18.94 19.62 23.27
CA LEU A 105 19.55 19.10 22.05
C LEU A 105 19.84 20.31 21.17
N ASP A 106 21.12 20.64 21.06
CA ASP A 106 21.63 21.69 20.17
C ASP A 106 21.64 21.18 18.72
N PHE A 107 21.01 21.95 17.82
CA PHE A 107 21.20 21.89 16.36
C PHE A 107 22.30 22.87 15.96
#